data_AF-A0A7C4LWW2-F1
#
_entry.id   AF-A0A7C4LWW2-F1
#
_cell.length_a   1.000
_cell.length_b   1.000
_cell.length_c   1.000
_cell.angle_alpha   90.00
_cell.angle_beta   90.00
_cell.angle_gamma   90.00
#
_symmetry.space_group_name_H-M   'P 1'
#
loop_
_entity.id
_entity.type
_entity.pdbx_description
1 polymer ?
#
loop_
_entity_poly.entity_id
_entity_poly.type
_entity_poly.pdbx_seq_one_letter_code
_entity_poly.pdbx_strand_id
1 'polypeptide(L)'
;MKKRQLRNLGIPNGPLLLTARAAVSKAHKSGLDNDQIHRLLEAVVAEPKAFLTHDVFGALAQGLDKHMEERAAESGYESAAAASNGGRVTGGGAFEPRERPAPYRKWGQNLDPESIQQMENACELPIAVRGALMPDAHVGYGLPIGGVLATRNAVIPYAVGVDIACRMKMTALDLPVTALKGQVDRLTKTLTAETRFGIGAAFHSPRQHRVMDEDWDVSPVTARMKDKAWAQLGTSGSGNHFVEFGILTIEREGLELDPGSYLALLSHSGSRGVGNEVARFYSRLAMDLRRRMPRHLQHLAWLDLNTEPGVEYWNAMQLMGRYASANHELIHRHIARALGAEVILDVENHHNFAWEETHDGERVIVHRKGATPAGRGGLGVIRMSGSDARAIAERVLRFRRPPLWRAWSSFLAELAGADGAAVDEVVVTYFPAPRSYTAENVVEISCHGSPVVLRFALERLAAAGEPPPSCAGDLASGRTFILSGSPGGALRPRPPPQRRPPAGQPEPALLVQPAQAARSQRLSAPSAPPRAPSRRCP
;
A
#
# COMPACT_ATOMS: atom_id res chain seq x y z
N MET A 1 -24.89 -22.59 -16.02
CA MET A 1 -24.08 -21.56 -15.31
C MET A 1 -22.90 -21.05 -16.15
N LYS A 2 -22.53 -19.76 -16.04
CA LYS A 2 -21.40 -19.12 -16.76
C LYS A 2 -20.05 -19.39 -16.05
N LYS A 3 -18.94 -19.39 -16.79
CA LYS A 3 -17.56 -19.59 -16.23
C LYS A 3 -17.24 -18.67 -15.05
N ARG A 4 -17.69 -17.41 -15.09
CA ARG A 4 -17.48 -16.44 -14.00
C ARG A 4 -18.14 -16.88 -12.68
N GLN A 5 -19.33 -17.46 -12.74
CA GLN A 5 -20.05 -17.91 -11.54
C GLN A 5 -19.33 -19.10 -10.89
N LEU A 6 -18.84 -20.05 -11.69
CA LEU A 6 -18.08 -21.21 -11.19
C LEU A 6 -16.75 -20.80 -10.53
N ARG A 7 -16.09 -19.74 -11.04
CA ARG A 7 -14.88 -19.20 -10.40
C ARG A 7 -15.18 -18.50 -9.07
N ASN A 8 -16.30 -17.77 -8.98
CA ASN A 8 -16.71 -17.12 -7.74
C ASN A 8 -17.02 -18.15 -6.64
N LEU A 9 -17.40 -19.37 -7.02
CA LEU A 9 -17.57 -20.50 -6.11
C LEU A 9 -16.26 -21.14 -5.65
N GLY A 10 -15.09 -20.65 -6.10
CA GLY A 10 -13.77 -21.17 -5.69
C GLY A 10 -13.21 -22.27 -6.60
N ILE A 11 -13.84 -22.57 -7.74
CA ILE A 11 -13.36 -23.60 -8.67
C ILE A 11 -12.16 -23.06 -9.49
N PRO A 12 -10.98 -23.71 -9.45
CA PRO A 12 -9.79 -23.31 -10.19
C PRO A 12 -9.98 -23.28 -11.71
N ASN A 13 -9.17 -22.47 -12.39
CA ASN A 13 -9.12 -22.46 -13.86
C ASN A 13 -8.55 -23.77 -14.42
N GLY A 14 -8.69 -23.96 -15.74
CA GLY A 14 -8.13 -25.12 -16.43
C GLY A 14 -9.06 -26.34 -16.38
N PRO A 15 -8.52 -27.56 -16.24
CA PRO A 15 -9.30 -28.81 -16.33
C PRO A 15 -10.49 -28.87 -15.35
N LEU A 16 -10.34 -28.39 -14.11
CA LEU A 16 -11.40 -28.42 -13.10
C LEU A 16 -12.61 -27.56 -13.48
N LEU A 17 -12.39 -26.43 -14.15
CA LEU A 17 -13.47 -25.59 -14.65
C LEU A 17 -14.27 -26.29 -15.77
N LEU A 18 -13.63 -27.15 -16.56
CA LEU A 18 -14.29 -27.97 -17.57
C LEU A 18 -15.11 -29.09 -16.91
N THR A 19 -14.54 -29.77 -15.92
CA THR A 19 -15.22 -30.81 -15.13
C THR A 19 -16.45 -30.24 -14.41
N ALA A 20 -16.35 -29.04 -13.84
CA ALA A 20 -17.49 -28.38 -13.21
C ALA A 20 -18.62 -28.06 -14.19
N ARG A 21 -18.29 -27.64 -15.42
CA ARG A 21 -19.31 -27.40 -16.45
C ARG A 21 -19.99 -28.69 -16.90
N ALA A 22 -19.24 -29.79 -16.99
CA ALA A 22 -19.80 -31.10 -17.30
C ALA A 22 -20.75 -31.57 -16.18
N ALA A 23 -20.35 -31.40 -14.92
CA ALA A 23 -21.18 -31.73 -13.76
C ALA A 23 -22.48 -30.91 -13.74
N VAL A 24 -22.43 -29.60 -14.00
CA VAL A 24 -23.61 -28.72 -14.13
C VAL A 24 -24.55 -29.20 -15.25
N SER A 25 -23.99 -29.59 -16.40
CA SER A 25 -24.81 -30.11 -17.51
C SER A 25 -25.47 -31.45 -17.16
N LYS A 26 -24.78 -32.33 -16.45
CA LYS A 26 -25.31 -33.61 -15.98
C LYS A 26 -26.39 -33.39 -14.90
N ALA A 27 -26.18 -32.45 -13.98
CA ALA A 27 -27.15 -32.09 -12.95
C ALA A 27 -28.47 -31.59 -13.55
N HIS A 28 -28.42 -30.73 -14.57
CA HIS A 28 -29.62 -30.31 -15.29
C HIS A 28 -30.34 -31.47 -15.98
N LYS A 29 -29.61 -32.41 -16.59
CA LYS A 29 -30.20 -33.62 -17.19
C LYS A 29 -30.85 -34.54 -16.16
N SER A 30 -30.41 -34.48 -14.91
CA SER A 30 -31.02 -35.18 -13.78
C SER A 30 -32.19 -34.42 -13.14
N GLY A 31 -32.63 -33.29 -13.72
CA GLY A 31 -33.81 -32.54 -13.28
C GLY A 31 -33.55 -31.47 -12.22
N LEU A 32 -32.29 -31.18 -11.88
CA LEU A 32 -31.97 -30.13 -10.90
C LEU A 32 -32.07 -28.73 -11.50
N ASP A 33 -32.63 -27.79 -10.74
CA ASP A 33 -32.67 -26.37 -11.07
C ASP A 33 -31.34 -25.66 -10.78
N ASN A 34 -31.22 -24.39 -11.20
CA ASN A 34 -29.99 -23.63 -11.04
C ASN A 34 -29.61 -23.36 -9.58
N ASP A 35 -30.58 -23.20 -8.68
CA ASP A 35 -30.33 -22.88 -7.27
C ASP A 35 -29.88 -24.11 -6.49
N GLN A 36 -30.49 -25.26 -6.79
CA GLN A 36 -30.06 -26.57 -6.29
C GLN A 36 -28.63 -26.90 -6.74
N ILE A 37 -28.33 -26.68 -8.02
CA ILE A 37 -26.98 -26.89 -8.57
C ILE A 37 -25.97 -25.95 -7.90
N HIS A 38 -26.34 -24.69 -7.67
CA HIS A 38 -25.48 -23.73 -6.99
C HIS A 38 -25.13 -24.19 -5.57
N ARG A 39 -26.12 -24.57 -4.76
CA ARG A 39 -25.91 -25.06 -3.39
C ARG A 39 -25.07 -26.34 -3.35
N LEU A 40 -25.28 -27.26 -4.29
CA LEU A 40 -24.49 -28.49 -4.37
C LEU A 40 -23.04 -28.20 -4.77
N LEU A 41 -22.80 -27.28 -5.69
CA LEU A 41 -21.45 -26.85 -6.04
C LEU A 41 -20.74 -26.16 -4.87
N GLU A 42 -21.44 -25.33 -4.10
CA GLU A 42 -20.90 -24.72 -2.87
C GLU A 42 -20.47 -25.81 -1.88
N ALA A 43 -21.30 -26.84 -1.67
CA ALA A 43 -20.98 -27.95 -0.78
C ALA A 43 -19.79 -28.79 -1.30
N VAL A 44 -19.75 -29.08 -2.61
CA VAL A 44 -18.66 -29.83 -3.25
C VAL A 44 -17.33 -29.07 -3.17
N VAL A 45 -17.33 -27.75 -3.30
CA VAL A 45 -16.10 -26.95 -3.15
C VAL A 45 -15.68 -26.84 -1.68
N ALA A 46 -16.63 -26.72 -0.76
CA ALA A 46 -16.36 -26.61 0.66
C ALA A 46 -15.81 -27.92 1.26
N GLU A 47 -16.33 -29.07 0.82
CA GLU A 47 -15.96 -30.38 1.34
C GLU A 47 -15.91 -31.46 0.24
N PRO A 48 -14.90 -31.43 -0.66
CA PRO A 48 -14.84 -32.36 -1.80
C PRO A 48 -14.86 -33.83 -1.38
N LYS A 49 -14.22 -34.18 -0.27
CA LYS A 49 -14.15 -35.57 0.23
C LYS A 49 -15.52 -36.19 0.49
N ALA A 50 -16.52 -35.39 0.88
CA ALA A 50 -17.89 -35.87 1.11
C ALA A 50 -18.63 -36.23 -0.19
N PHE A 51 -18.13 -35.80 -1.35
CA PHE A 51 -18.78 -35.95 -2.65
C PHE A 51 -18.05 -36.90 -3.59
N LEU A 52 -17.00 -37.60 -3.15
CA LEU A 52 -16.18 -38.48 -4.01
C LEU A 52 -17.00 -39.57 -4.71
N THR A 53 -18.02 -40.09 -4.05
CA THR A 53 -18.92 -41.13 -4.58
C THR A 53 -20.19 -40.55 -5.23
N HIS A 54 -20.31 -39.23 -5.35
CA HIS A 54 -21.52 -38.60 -5.86
C HIS A 54 -21.63 -38.76 -7.39
N ASP A 55 -22.76 -39.27 -7.88
CA ASP A 55 -22.93 -39.62 -9.31
C ASP A 55 -22.71 -38.45 -10.29
N VAL A 56 -23.14 -37.25 -9.91
CA VAL A 56 -23.01 -36.04 -10.72
C VAL A 56 -21.69 -35.28 -10.45
N PHE A 57 -21.29 -35.13 -9.20
CA PHE A 57 -20.19 -34.24 -8.80
C PHE A 57 -18.89 -34.97 -8.41
N GLY A 58 -18.85 -36.30 -8.35
CA GLY A 58 -17.71 -37.06 -7.86
C GLY A 58 -16.41 -36.82 -8.62
N ALA A 59 -16.47 -36.71 -9.95
CA ALA A 59 -15.29 -36.39 -10.76
C ALA A 59 -14.76 -34.96 -10.49
N LEU A 60 -15.65 -34.01 -10.21
CA LEU A 60 -15.25 -32.65 -9.82
C LEU A 60 -14.65 -32.67 -8.41
N ALA A 61 -15.29 -33.38 -7.48
CA ALA A 61 -14.85 -33.53 -6.11
C ALA A 61 -13.45 -34.15 -6.01
N GLN A 62 -13.20 -35.24 -6.74
CA GLN A 62 -11.88 -35.88 -6.82
C GLN A 62 -10.81 -34.95 -7.39
N GLY A 63 -11.15 -34.19 -8.44
CA GLY A 63 -10.24 -33.21 -9.02
C GLY A 63 -9.92 -32.05 -8.06
N LEU A 64 -10.92 -31.56 -7.31
CA LEU A 64 -10.73 -30.52 -6.31
C LEU A 64 -9.92 -31.02 -5.12
N ASP A 65 -10.17 -32.24 -4.65
CA ASP A 65 -9.43 -32.87 -3.55
C ASP A 65 -7.96 -33.04 -3.90
N LYS A 66 -7.67 -33.62 -5.07
CA LYS A 66 -6.31 -33.74 -5.59
C LYS A 66 -5.63 -32.39 -5.77
N HIS A 67 -6.36 -31.39 -6.28
CA HIS A 67 -5.81 -30.04 -6.41
C HIS A 67 -5.49 -29.42 -5.04
N MET A 68 -6.30 -29.67 -4.01
CA MET A 68 -6.01 -29.23 -2.64
C MET A 68 -4.78 -29.94 -2.07
N GLU A 69 -4.63 -31.25 -2.31
CA GLU A 69 -3.46 -32.04 -1.89
C GLU A 69 -2.17 -31.60 -2.61
N GLU A 70 -2.21 -31.39 -3.93
CA GLU A 70 -1.08 -30.87 -4.71
C GLU A 70 -0.69 -29.46 -4.25
N ARG A 71 -1.66 -28.61 -3.92
CA ARG A 71 -1.41 -27.28 -3.35
C ARG A 71 -0.83 -27.34 -1.94
N ALA A 72 -1.23 -28.32 -1.13
CA ALA A 72 -0.65 -28.56 0.20
C ALA A 72 0.81 -29.01 0.06
N ALA A 73 1.10 -29.93 -0.87
CA ALA A 73 2.45 -30.39 -1.18
C ALA A 73 3.37 -29.29 -1.75
N GLU A 74 2.85 -28.41 -2.62
CA GLU A 74 3.58 -27.25 -3.16
C GLU A 74 3.84 -26.14 -2.12
N SER A 75 3.09 -26.14 -1.00
CA SER A 75 3.19 -25.10 0.03
C SER A 75 4.31 -25.32 1.04
N GLY A 76 5.03 -26.46 0.99
CA GLY A 76 6.25 -26.74 1.76
C GLY A 76 6.12 -26.73 3.29
N TYR A 77 4.97 -26.38 3.84
CA TYR A 77 4.79 -26.12 5.27
C TYR A 77 4.44 -27.37 6.09
N GLU A 78 3.93 -28.43 5.48
CA GLU A 78 3.60 -29.67 6.22
C GLU A 78 4.82 -30.56 6.49
N SER A 79 5.87 -30.54 5.65
CA SER A 79 7.02 -31.44 5.82
C SER A 79 8.00 -30.98 6.92
N ALA A 80 8.08 -29.69 7.21
CA ALA A 80 8.88 -29.15 8.33
C ALA A 80 8.20 -29.32 9.70
N ALA A 81 6.87 -29.26 9.74
CA ALA A 81 6.08 -29.48 10.96
C ALA A 81 6.04 -30.97 11.38
N ALA A 82 6.18 -31.91 10.43
CA ALA A 82 6.23 -33.34 10.73
C ALA A 82 7.60 -33.83 11.22
N ALA A 83 8.70 -33.12 10.89
CA ALA A 83 10.06 -33.56 11.21
C ALA A 83 10.61 -33.03 12.55
N SER A 84 9.94 -32.09 13.20
CA SER A 84 10.24 -31.64 14.57
C SER A 84 9.28 -32.30 15.56
N ASN A 85 9.69 -33.47 16.09
CA ASN A 85 8.89 -34.28 17.01
C ASN A 85 8.33 -33.47 18.21
N GLY A 86 7.01 -33.59 18.44
CA GLY A 86 6.42 -33.45 19.77
C GLY A 86 5.30 -32.41 19.95
N GLY A 87 4.99 -31.60 18.94
CA GLY A 87 3.90 -30.63 19.03
C GLY A 87 3.08 -30.62 17.75
N ARG A 88 1.88 -31.23 17.77
CA ARG A 88 0.83 -30.78 16.85
C ARG A 88 0.75 -29.26 17.05
N VAL A 89 1.05 -28.46 16.02
CA VAL A 89 0.52 -27.09 15.95
C VAL A 89 -0.98 -27.27 15.77
N THR A 90 -1.66 -27.54 16.89
CA THR A 90 -3.11 -27.57 16.94
C THR A 90 -3.56 -26.17 16.58
N GLY A 91 -4.28 -26.09 15.46
CA GLY A 91 -4.82 -24.86 14.90
C GLY A 91 -5.42 -23.96 15.97
N GLY A 92 -5.33 -22.66 15.69
CA GLY A 92 -5.74 -21.59 16.58
C GLY A 92 -7.02 -21.94 17.34
N GLY A 93 -7.02 -21.58 18.64
CA GLY A 93 -8.19 -21.72 19.50
C GLY A 93 -9.46 -21.18 18.83
N ALA A 94 -10.62 -21.56 19.38
CA ALA A 94 -11.90 -21.03 18.92
C ALA A 94 -11.81 -19.49 18.78
N PHE A 95 -12.39 -18.93 17.73
CA PHE A 95 -12.44 -17.48 17.59
C PHE A 95 -13.28 -16.93 18.74
N GLU A 96 -12.61 -16.24 19.67
CA GLU A 96 -13.26 -15.55 20.77
C GLU A 96 -13.49 -14.10 20.35
N PRO A 97 -14.76 -13.67 20.18
CA PRO A 97 -15.08 -12.29 19.90
C PRO A 97 -14.70 -11.40 21.07
N ARG A 98 -14.41 -10.12 20.80
CA ARG A 98 -14.33 -9.12 21.87
C ARG A 98 -15.72 -8.88 22.46
N GLU A 99 -15.79 -8.58 23.76
CA GLU A 99 -17.03 -8.08 24.39
C GLU A 99 -17.49 -6.74 23.78
N ARG A 100 -16.53 -5.88 23.40
CA ARG A 100 -16.78 -4.59 22.76
C ARG A 100 -15.82 -4.38 21.59
N PRO A 101 -16.31 -3.88 20.44
CA PRO A 101 -15.44 -3.49 19.33
C PRO A 101 -14.39 -2.48 19.77
N ALA A 102 -13.22 -2.54 19.14
CA ALA A 102 -12.19 -1.52 19.31
C ALA A 102 -12.73 -0.13 18.89
N PRO A 103 -12.37 0.95 19.60
CA PRO A 103 -12.80 2.28 19.22
C PRO A 103 -12.17 2.66 17.88
N TYR A 104 -12.97 3.24 16.98
CA TYR A 104 -12.42 3.87 15.78
C TYR A 104 -13.03 5.25 15.57
N ARG A 105 -12.26 6.09 14.88
CA ARG A 105 -12.73 7.41 14.46
C ARG A 105 -13.00 7.40 12.96
N LYS A 106 -14.14 7.95 12.56
CA LYS A 106 -14.52 8.12 11.16
C LYS A 106 -14.37 9.59 10.79
N TRP A 107 -13.78 9.86 9.63
CA TRP A 107 -13.69 11.19 9.04
C TRP A 107 -14.50 11.21 7.74
N GLY A 108 -15.26 12.28 7.54
CA GLY A 108 -16.18 12.42 6.41
C GLY A 108 -17.62 11.99 6.73
N GLN A 109 -18.53 12.42 5.85
CA GLN A 109 -19.97 12.13 5.88
C GLN A 109 -20.32 11.31 4.63
N ASN A 110 -21.42 10.56 4.68
CA ASN A 110 -21.93 9.76 3.54
C ASN A 110 -20.88 8.81 2.92
N LEU A 111 -20.01 8.25 3.75
CA LEU A 111 -19.07 7.22 3.30
C LEU A 111 -19.84 5.98 2.87
N ASP A 112 -19.24 5.24 1.94
CA ASP A 112 -19.74 3.97 1.46
C ASP A 112 -20.08 3.01 2.63
N PRO A 113 -21.35 2.56 2.78
CA PRO A 113 -21.77 1.72 3.91
C PRO A 113 -20.99 0.40 4.01
N GLU A 114 -20.60 -0.19 2.87
CA GLU A 114 -19.82 -1.42 2.86
C GLU A 114 -18.41 -1.18 3.45
N SER A 115 -17.80 -0.03 3.15
CA SER A 115 -16.50 0.35 3.71
C SER A 115 -16.57 0.62 5.22
N ILE A 116 -17.67 1.21 5.69
CA ILE A 116 -17.93 1.34 7.13
C ILE A 116 -18.03 -0.06 7.76
N GLN A 117 -18.81 -0.97 7.17
CA GLN A 117 -18.94 -2.34 7.67
C GLN A 117 -17.60 -3.08 7.70
N GLN A 118 -16.74 -2.90 6.70
CA GLN A 118 -15.39 -3.48 6.71
C GLN A 118 -14.53 -2.95 7.85
N MET A 119 -14.64 -1.66 8.18
CA MET A 119 -13.96 -1.07 9.33
C MET A 119 -14.51 -1.59 10.66
N GLU A 120 -15.84 -1.74 10.77
CA GLU A 120 -16.50 -2.29 11.96
C GLU A 120 -16.07 -3.74 12.20
N ASN A 121 -16.13 -4.58 11.17
CA ASN A 121 -15.62 -5.96 11.20
C ASN A 121 -14.15 -6.03 11.65
N ALA A 122 -13.32 -5.09 11.20
CA ALA A 122 -11.92 -5.01 11.62
C ALA A 122 -11.77 -4.65 13.10
N CYS A 123 -12.67 -3.84 13.65
CA CYS A 123 -12.68 -3.46 15.06
C CYS A 123 -13.23 -4.56 15.98
N GLU A 124 -13.97 -5.54 15.45
CA GLU A 124 -14.45 -6.70 16.21
C GLU A 124 -13.34 -7.73 16.52
N LEU A 125 -12.19 -7.65 15.85
CA LEU A 125 -11.12 -8.64 16.01
C LEU A 125 -10.53 -8.62 17.43
N PRO A 126 -10.25 -9.78 18.05
CA PRO A 126 -9.68 -9.84 19.41
C PRO A 126 -8.30 -9.14 19.53
N ILE A 127 -7.59 -9.01 18.41
CA ILE A 127 -6.30 -8.30 18.34
C ILE A 127 -6.41 -6.79 18.11
N ALA A 128 -7.59 -6.26 17.77
CA ALA A 128 -7.75 -4.83 17.47
C ALA A 128 -7.49 -3.94 18.71
N VAL A 129 -6.86 -2.80 18.51
CA VAL A 129 -6.62 -1.81 19.58
C VAL A 129 -7.47 -0.58 19.33
N ARG A 130 -7.35 -0.02 18.12
CA ARG A 130 -8.12 1.12 17.66
C ARG A 130 -8.09 1.23 16.15
N GLY A 131 -9.04 1.98 15.60
CA GLY A 131 -9.14 2.20 14.17
C GLY A 131 -9.27 3.67 13.78
N ALA A 132 -9.10 3.92 12.49
CA ALA A 132 -9.39 5.19 11.87
C ALA A 132 -9.86 4.94 10.42
N LEU A 133 -10.94 5.60 10.02
CA LEU A 133 -11.51 5.50 8.68
C LEU A 133 -11.46 6.87 8.01
N MET A 134 -10.63 6.97 6.97
CA MET A 134 -10.44 8.21 6.22
C MET A 134 -11.63 8.48 5.29
N PRO A 135 -11.85 9.72 4.85
CA PRO A 135 -12.97 10.07 3.96
C PRO A 135 -12.89 9.45 2.56
N ASP A 136 -11.75 8.83 2.25
CA ASP A 136 -11.54 8.02 1.06
C ASP A 136 -12.27 6.70 1.03
N ALA A 137 -12.86 6.33 2.16
CA ALA A 137 -13.26 4.97 2.41
C ALA A 137 -14.03 4.37 1.23
N HIS A 138 -13.44 3.35 0.62
CA HIS A 138 -14.10 2.52 -0.38
C HIS A 138 -13.66 1.06 -0.23
N VAL A 139 -14.50 0.17 -0.75
CA VAL A 139 -14.41 -1.27 -0.55
C VAL A 139 -13.03 -1.79 -0.96
N GLY A 140 -12.41 -2.56 -0.06
CA GLY A 140 -11.17 -3.27 -0.29
C GLY A 140 -11.24 -4.74 0.12
N TYR A 141 -10.10 -5.43 0.10
CA TYR A 141 -9.97 -6.77 0.70
C TYR A 141 -9.63 -6.71 2.20
N GLY A 142 -10.48 -7.25 3.08
CA GLY A 142 -10.24 -7.17 4.53
C GLY A 142 -10.52 -5.77 5.05
N LEU A 143 -9.47 -4.98 5.30
CA LEU A 143 -9.61 -3.55 5.65
C LEU A 143 -10.06 -2.73 4.42
N PRO A 144 -10.94 -1.72 4.57
CA PRO A 144 -11.28 -0.83 3.46
C PRO A 144 -10.04 -0.02 3.04
N ILE A 145 -10.03 0.44 1.78
CA ILE A 145 -9.06 1.45 1.37
C ILE A 145 -9.46 2.76 2.06
N GLY A 146 -8.50 3.53 2.58
CA GLY A 146 -8.73 4.60 3.55
C GLY A 146 -8.83 4.09 5.00
N GLY A 147 -8.65 2.80 5.25
CA GLY A 147 -8.68 2.22 6.59
C GLY A 147 -7.31 2.24 7.28
N VAL A 148 -7.33 2.49 8.60
CA VAL A 148 -6.20 2.34 9.51
C VAL A 148 -6.61 1.48 10.69
N LEU A 149 -5.83 0.45 11.00
CA LEU A 149 -6.12 -0.47 12.11
C LEU A 149 -4.85 -0.74 12.92
N ALA A 150 -4.86 -0.36 14.19
CA ALA A 150 -3.85 -0.77 15.15
C ALA A 150 -4.24 -2.12 15.78
N THR A 151 -3.28 -3.03 15.87
CA THR A 151 -3.48 -4.38 16.42
C THR A 151 -2.35 -4.75 17.39
N ARG A 152 -2.63 -5.66 18.34
CA ARG A 152 -1.61 -6.19 19.26
C ARG A 152 -0.88 -7.35 18.63
N ASN A 153 0.44 -7.21 18.53
CA ASN A 153 1.38 -8.28 18.16
C ASN A 153 0.95 -9.16 16.96
N ALA A 154 0.26 -8.56 16.00
CA ALA A 154 -0.35 -9.29 14.91
C ALA A 154 -0.29 -8.46 13.64
N VAL A 155 -0.28 -9.16 12.52
CA VAL A 155 -0.27 -8.53 11.20
C VAL A 155 -1.32 -9.21 10.32
N ILE A 156 -2.14 -8.40 9.66
CA ILE A 156 -3.21 -8.84 8.75
C ILE A 156 -2.76 -8.53 7.32
N PRO A 157 -2.36 -9.55 6.52
CA PRO A 157 -1.78 -9.29 5.21
C PRO A 157 -2.69 -8.51 4.24
N TYR A 158 -4.00 -8.76 4.25
CA TYR A 158 -4.94 -7.98 3.44
C TYR A 158 -5.25 -6.56 3.97
N ALA A 159 -4.97 -6.31 5.25
CA ALA A 159 -5.02 -4.96 5.81
C ALA A 159 -3.78 -4.13 5.45
N VAL A 160 -2.65 -4.76 5.10
CA VAL A 160 -1.53 -4.08 4.43
C VAL A 160 -1.89 -3.76 2.97
N GLY A 161 -2.51 -4.72 2.29
CA GLY A 161 -2.94 -4.60 0.90
C GLY A 161 -2.13 -5.47 -0.06
N VAL A 162 -2.69 -5.70 -1.24
CA VAL A 162 -2.09 -6.59 -2.26
C VAL A 162 -0.93 -5.95 -3.01
N ASP A 163 -0.86 -4.62 -3.07
CA ASP A 163 0.33 -3.93 -3.53
C ASP A 163 1.06 -3.35 -2.32
N ILE A 164 1.90 -4.20 -1.72
CA ILE A 164 2.65 -3.89 -0.50
C ILE A 164 3.55 -2.69 -0.78
N ALA A 165 3.48 -1.70 0.09
CA ALA A 165 4.25 -0.47 0.02
C ALA A 165 4.10 0.30 -1.29
N CYS A 166 2.91 0.22 -1.91
CA CYS A 166 2.47 1.16 -2.94
C CYS A 166 2.72 2.60 -2.45
N ARG A 167 3.35 3.41 -3.31
CA ARG A 167 3.95 4.69 -2.93
C ARG A 167 3.96 5.69 -4.06
N MET A 168 4.02 6.95 -3.67
CA MET A 168 4.29 8.08 -4.54
C MET A 168 5.73 8.54 -4.36
N LYS A 169 6.37 8.96 -5.45
CA LYS A 169 7.65 9.68 -5.42
C LYS A 169 7.60 10.87 -6.35
N MET A 170 8.02 12.04 -5.88
CA MET A 170 8.16 13.26 -6.66
C MET A 170 9.61 13.72 -6.62
N THR A 171 10.17 14.06 -7.78
CA THR A 171 11.45 14.75 -7.87
C THR A 171 11.30 16.05 -8.66
N ALA A 172 11.86 17.14 -8.14
CA ALA A 172 12.06 18.34 -8.96
C ALA A 172 13.40 18.24 -9.69
N LEU A 173 13.43 18.70 -10.94
CA LEU A 173 14.58 18.65 -11.84
C LEU A 173 15.10 20.07 -12.12
N ASP A 174 16.40 20.20 -12.38
CA ASP A 174 17.07 21.45 -12.80
C ASP A 174 16.78 21.82 -14.27
N LEU A 175 15.60 21.47 -14.78
CA LEU A 175 15.14 21.80 -16.13
C LEU A 175 14.05 22.86 -16.10
N PRO A 176 14.00 23.75 -17.10
CA PRO A 176 12.98 24.79 -17.16
C PRO A 176 11.60 24.18 -17.42
N VAL A 177 10.56 24.72 -16.76
CA VAL A 177 9.15 24.33 -16.95
C VAL A 177 8.68 24.47 -18.41
N THR A 178 9.34 25.31 -19.22
CA THR A 178 9.07 25.46 -20.65
C THR A 178 9.30 24.16 -21.44
N ALA A 179 10.05 23.20 -20.90
CA ALA A 179 10.22 21.86 -21.48
C ALA A 179 8.88 21.13 -21.65
N LEU A 180 7.88 21.37 -20.80
CA LEU A 180 6.55 20.76 -20.92
C LEU A 180 5.78 21.19 -22.16
N LYS A 181 6.18 22.28 -22.81
CA LYS A 181 5.59 22.74 -24.08
C LYS A 181 6.54 22.56 -25.25
N GLY A 182 7.83 22.85 -25.05
CA GLY A 182 8.82 22.83 -26.11
C GLY A 182 9.48 21.47 -26.38
N GLN A 183 9.33 20.49 -25.47
CA GLN A 183 10.06 19.22 -25.51
C GLN A 183 9.19 18.00 -25.17
N VAL A 184 7.87 18.07 -25.42
CA VAL A 184 6.91 16.99 -25.08
C VAL A 184 7.34 15.64 -25.64
N ASP A 185 7.79 15.60 -26.90
CA ASP A 185 8.24 14.35 -27.54
C ASP A 185 9.47 13.76 -26.85
N ARG A 186 10.41 14.60 -26.43
CA ARG A 186 11.61 14.16 -25.71
C ARG A 186 11.21 13.59 -24.35
N LEU A 187 10.40 14.30 -23.58
CA LEU A 187 9.92 13.87 -22.27
C LEU A 187 9.16 12.55 -22.36
N THR A 188 8.24 12.43 -23.32
CA THR A 188 7.43 11.23 -23.53
C THR A 188 8.28 10.03 -23.97
N LYS A 189 9.21 10.24 -24.91
CA LYS A 189 10.15 9.20 -25.36
C LYS A 189 11.05 8.72 -24.22
N THR A 190 11.61 9.64 -23.43
CA THR A 190 12.45 9.28 -22.28
C THR A 190 11.66 8.50 -21.25
N LEU A 191 10.45 8.95 -20.90
CA LEU A 191 9.60 8.25 -19.93
C LEU A 191 9.26 6.84 -20.38
N THR A 192 8.84 6.66 -21.63
CA THR A 192 8.48 5.33 -22.18
C THR A 192 9.68 4.41 -22.42
N ALA A 193 10.89 4.95 -22.58
CA ALA A 193 12.12 4.18 -22.68
C ALA A 193 12.65 3.75 -21.30
N GLU A 194 12.56 4.64 -20.32
CA GLU A 194 13.19 4.46 -19.00
C GLU A 194 12.25 3.90 -17.92
N THR A 195 10.97 3.68 -18.23
CA THR A 195 10.07 2.85 -17.42
C THR A 195 9.19 1.99 -18.31
N ARG A 196 8.57 0.96 -17.72
CA ARG A 196 7.65 0.04 -18.44
C ARG A 196 6.28 0.03 -17.78
N PHE A 197 5.26 0.04 -18.62
CA PHE A 197 3.85 -0.07 -18.23
C PHE A 197 3.28 -1.42 -18.62
N GLY A 198 2.24 -1.85 -17.93
CA GLY A 198 1.53 -3.11 -18.18
C GLY A 198 1.81 -4.21 -17.16
N ILE A 199 0.90 -5.18 -17.14
CA ILE A 199 1.00 -6.38 -16.29
C ILE A 199 2.16 -7.23 -16.81
N GLY A 200 3.08 -7.61 -15.91
CA GLY A 200 4.21 -8.47 -16.27
C GLY A 200 5.34 -7.77 -17.02
N ALA A 201 5.22 -6.46 -17.26
CA ALA A 201 6.27 -5.69 -17.92
C ALA A 201 7.61 -5.78 -17.16
N ALA A 202 8.70 -5.94 -17.90
CA ALA A 202 10.02 -6.20 -17.38
C ALA A 202 11.09 -5.59 -18.30
N PHE A 203 12.31 -5.43 -17.77
CA PHE A 203 13.50 -5.13 -18.55
C PHE A 203 14.19 -6.41 -18.99
N HIS A 204 14.64 -6.45 -20.25
CA HIS A 204 15.46 -7.55 -20.76
C HIS A 204 16.82 -7.62 -20.06
N SER A 205 17.42 -6.46 -19.79
CA SER A 205 18.64 -6.32 -18.99
C SER A 205 18.25 -5.79 -17.61
N PRO A 206 18.29 -6.61 -16.55
CA PRO A 206 17.84 -6.20 -15.22
C PRO A 206 18.64 -5.01 -14.68
N ARG A 207 17.93 -4.06 -14.07
CA ARG A 207 18.55 -2.87 -13.46
C ARG A 207 19.20 -3.23 -12.14
N GLN A 208 20.38 -2.67 -11.90
CA GLN A 208 21.16 -2.93 -10.69
C GLN A 208 20.72 -2.01 -9.56
N HIS A 209 20.54 -2.59 -8.37
CA HIS A 209 20.26 -1.85 -7.14
C HIS A 209 20.55 -2.73 -5.94
N ARG A 210 21.06 -2.14 -4.85
CA ARG A 210 21.41 -2.82 -3.59
C ARG A 210 20.32 -3.69 -2.97
N VAL A 211 19.05 -3.41 -3.31
CA VAL A 211 17.91 -4.20 -2.81
C VAL A 211 17.93 -5.64 -3.33
N MET A 212 18.60 -5.89 -4.47
CA MET A 212 18.77 -7.22 -5.02
C MET A 212 19.88 -8.01 -4.33
N ASP A 213 20.76 -7.33 -3.60
CA ASP A 213 21.84 -7.92 -2.78
C ASP A 213 21.38 -8.23 -1.35
N GLU A 214 20.18 -7.78 -0.96
CA GLU A 214 19.58 -8.12 0.33
C GLU A 214 19.21 -9.60 0.43
N ASP A 215 18.83 -10.02 1.64
CA ASP A 215 18.30 -11.36 1.88
C ASP A 215 16.90 -11.52 1.28
N TRP A 216 16.79 -12.28 0.19
CA TRP A 216 15.53 -12.66 -0.44
C TRP A 216 15.00 -14.00 0.09
N ASP A 217 15.77 -14.72 0.90
CA ASP A 217 15.40 -15.99 1.52
C ASP A 217 14.60 -15.82 2.81
N VAL A 218 14.29 -14.57 3.18
CA VAL A 218 13.36 -14.21 4.27
C VAL A 218 11.97 -14.84 4.17
N SER A 219 11.60 -15.33 2.99
CA SER A 219 10.43 -16.19 2.79
C SER A 219 10.58 -17.07 1.54
N PRO A 220 9.90 -18.23 1.47
CA PRO A 220 9.86 -19.06 0.26
C PRO A 220 9.32 -18.33 -0.96
N VAL A 221 8.41 -17.35 -0.75
CA VAL A 221 7.80 -16.57 -1.83
C VAL A 221 8.80 -15.58 -2.41
N THR A 222 9.51 -14.84 -1.57
CA THR A 222 10.51 -13.86 -2.01
C THR A 222 11.67 -14.55 -2.71
N ALA A 223 12.17 -15.67 -2.17
CA ALA A 223 13.26 -16.43 -2.77
C ALA A 223 12.92 -16.86 -4.21
N ARG A 224 11.78 -17.52 -4.38
CA ARG A 224 11.29 -17.97 -5.69
C ARG A 224 11.01 -16.82 -6.66
N MET A 225 10.67 -15.65 -6.17
CA MET A 225 10.28 -14.49 -6.99
C MET A 225 11.43 -13.53 -7.28
N LYS A 226 12.65 -13.76 -6.76
CA LYS A 226 13.78 -12.83 -6.89
C LYS A 226 14.08 -12.44 -8.34
N ASP A 227 14.19 -13.40 -9.26
CA ASP A 227 14.50 -13.11 -10.67
C ASP A 227 13.40 -12.29 -11.34
N LYS A 228 12.13 -12.61 -11.05
CA LYS A 228 10.99 -11.83 -11.52
C LYS A 228 11.01 -10.41 -10.95
N ALA A 229 11.34 -10.26 -9.66
CA ALA A 229 11.50 -8.97 -9.04
C ALA A 229 12.59 -8.16 -9.76
N TRP A 230 13.74 -8.76 -10.00
CA TRP A 230 14.86 -8.10 -10.66
C TRP A 230 14.49 -7.62 -12.06
N ALA A 231 13.81 -8.47 -12.83
CA ALA A 231 13.34 -8.13 -14.17
C ALA A 231 12.31 -6.99 -14.15
N GLN A 232 11.48 -6.89 -13.11
CA GLN A 232 10.45 -5.85 -12.94
C GLN A 232 10.97 -4.57 -12.25
N LEU A 233 12.21 -4.55 -11.78
CA LEU A 233 12.75 -3.45 -11.01
C LEU A 233 12.97 -2.20 -11.89
N GLY A 234 12.40 -1.08 -11.47
CA GLY A 234 12.34 0.18 -12.23
C GLY A 234 11.16 0.29 -13.19
N THR A 235 10.11 -0.53 -13.04
CA THR A 235 8.90 -0.49 -13.89
C THR A 235 7.74 0.20 -13.17
N SER A 236 6.91 0.94 -13.91
CA SER A 236 5.71 1.59 -13.39
C SER A 236 4.61 0.57 -13.10
N GLY A 237 4.28 -0.25 -14.10
CA GLY A 237 3.22 -1.23 -14.00
C GLY A 237 1.88 -0.85 -14.60
N SER A 238 0.82 -1.30 -13.95
CA SER A 238 -0.58 -1.21 -14.42
C SER A 238 -1.50 -0.89 -13.24
N GLY A 239 -2.78 -0.63 -13.50
CA GLY A 239 -3.72 -0.19 -12.47
C GLY A 239 -3.61 1.32 -12.25
N ASN A 240 -3.57 1.77 -10.99
CA ASN A 240 -3.34 3.18 -10.62
C ASN A 240 -1.91 3.66 -10.82
N HIS A 241 -1.01 2.84 -11.36
CA HIS A 241 0.39 3.21 -11.47
C HIS A 241 0.65 4.10 -12.68
N PHE A 242 1.34 5.21 -12.45
CA PHE A 242 1.68 6.19 -13.47
C PHE A 242 3.07 6.79 -13.23
N VAL A 243 3.60 7.40 -14.29
CA VAL A 243 4.76 8.29 -14.22
C VAL A 243 4.42 9.48 -15.10
N GLU A 244 4.62 10.69 -14.62
CA GLU A 244 4.24 11.91 -15.34
C GLU A 244 5.14 13.09 -15.00
N PHE A 245 5.28 14.01 -15.95
CA PHE A 245 5.89 15.31 -15.70
C PHE A 245 4.81 16.32 -15.34
N GLY A 246 5.13 17.19 -14.39
CA GLY A 246 4.26 18.28 -13.93
C GLY A 246 5.08 19.51 -13.54
N ILE A 247 4.39 20.51 -12.99
CA ILE A 247 5.02 21.71 -12.44
C ILE A 247 4.83 21.70 -10.94
N LEU A 248 5.94 21.75 -10.20
CA LEU A 248 5.95 22.04 -8.77
C LEU A 248 6.09 23.55 -8.60
N THR A 249 5.15 24.20 -7.91
CA THR A 249 5.25 25.61 -7.56
C THR A 249 5.48 25.75 -6.06
N ILE A 250 6.51 26.49 -5.69
CA ILE A 250 6.88 26.83 -4.32
C ILE A 250 6.61 28.33 -4.17
N GLU A 251 5.76 28.71 -3.22
CA GLU A 251 5.38 30.13 -3.04
C GLU A 251 6.18 30.84 -1.96
N ARG A 252 6.76 30.07 -1.03
CA ARG A 252 7.55 30.55 0.10
C ARG A 252 8.74 29.62 0.30
N GLU A 253 9.83 30.12 0.86
CA GLU A 253 10.98 29.28 1.20
C GLU A 253 10.53 28.06 2.02
N GLY A 254 10.89 26.88 1.53
CA GLY A 254 10.49 25.60 2.09
C GLY A 254 11.06 24.45 1.27
N LEU A 255 11.23 23.27 1.87
CA LEU A 255 11.80 22.09 1.21
C LEU A 255 13.18 22.33 0.57
N GLU A 256 13.99 23.23 1.15
CA GLU A 256 15.34 23.59 0.66
C GLU A 256 15.36 24.16 -0.78
N LEU A 257 14.23 24.68 -1.27
CA LEU A 257 14.11 25.34 -2.56
C LEU A 257 13.57 26.77 -2.40
N ASP A 258 14.02 27.64 -3.29
CA ASP A 258 13.52 29.01 -3.40
C ASP A 258 12.06 29.01 -3.91
N PRO A 259 11.30 30.09 -3.65
CA PRO A 259 10.04 30.31 -4.34
C PRO A 259 10.21 30.31 -5.86
N GLY A 260 9.39 29.55 -6.57
CA GLY A 260 9.50 29.40 -8.02
C GLY A 260 8.68 28.24 -8.57
N SER A 261 8.77 28.05 -9.90
CA SER A 261 8.17 26.90 -10.58
C SER A 261 9.25 25.99 -11.13
N TYR A 262 9.15 24.72 -10.80
CA TYR A 262 10.12 23.68 -11.10
C TYR A 262 9.49 22.58 -11.94
N LEU A 263 10.24 22.02 -12.90
CA LEU A 263 9.82 20.81 -13.58
C LEU A 263 9.86 19.64 -12.58
N ALA A 264 8.73 18.98 -12.39
CA ALA A 264 8.62 17.84 -11.49
C ALA A 264 8.35 16.55 -12.28
N LEU A 265 8.88 15.44 -11.78
CA LEU A 265 8.54 14.08 -12.19
C LEU A 265 7.83 13.42 -11.01
N LEU A 266 6.61 12.96 -11.22
CA LEU A 266 5.81 12.24 -10.23
C LEU A 266 5.64 10.79 -10.70
N SER A 267 5.79 9.84 -9.78
CA SER A 267 5.46 8.44 -10.04
C SER A 267 4.62 7.83 -8.93
N HIS A 268 3.71 6.95 -9.33
CA HIS A 268 2.92 6.06 -8.49
C HIS A 268 3.23 4.62 -8.89
N SER A 269 3.77 3.82 -7.98
CA SER A 269 4.04 2.40 -8.18
C SER A 269 4.18 1.70 -6.84
N GLY A 270 4.56 0.42 -6.86
CA GLY A 270 4.66 -0.40 -5.66
C GLY A 270 5.62 -1.57 -5.82
N SER A 271 5.36 -2.64 -5.09
CA SER A 271 6.22 -3.84 -5.07
C SER A 271 5.93 -4.83 -6.21
N ARG A 272 5.16 -4.37 -7.20
CA ARG A 272 4.91 -5.05 -8.48
C ARG A 272 4.27 -6.43 -8.27
N GLY A 273 4.51 -7.35 -9.20
CA GLY A 273 3.90 -8.68 -9.13
C GLY A 273 4.34 -9.47 -7.90
N VAL A 274 5.53 -9.18 -7.36
CA VAL A 274 6.11 -9.90 -6.23
C VAL A 274 5.38 -9.58 -4.93
N GLY A 275 5.13 -8.30 -4.63
CA GLY A 275 4.36 -7.93 -3.46
C GLY A 275 2.95 -8.51 -3.45
N ASN A 276 2.31 -8.58 -4.63
CA ASN A 276 1.02 -9.24 -4.78
C ASN A 276 1.08 -10.74 -4.49
N GLU A 277 2.14 -11.44 -4.92
CA GLU A 277 2.31 -12.86 -4.57
C GLU A 277 2.57 -13.07 -3.07
N VAL A 278 3.39 -12.22 -2.44
CA VAL A 278 3.62 -12.22 -0.99
C VAL A 278 2.30 -12.02 -0.25
N ALA A 279 1.56 -10.95 -0.57
CA ALA A 279 0.27 -10.67 0.07
C ALA A 279 -0.73 -11.83 -0.10
N ARG A 280 -0.86 -12.39 -1.31
CA ARG A 280 -1.79 -13.50 -1.59
C ARG A 280 -1.39 -14.80 -0.90
N PHE A 281 -0.10 -15.09 -0.79
CA PHE A 281 0.37 -16.29 -0.10
C PHE A 281 0.05 -16.20 1.39
N TYR A 282 0.51 -15.13 2.05
CA TYR A 282 0.35 -15.00 3.50
C TYR A 282 -1.09 -14.71 3.93
N SER A 283 -1.91 -14.09 3.09
CA SER A 283 -3.35 -13.97 3.36
C SER A 283 -4.04 -15.33 3.36
N ARG A 284 -3.69 -16.22 2.42
CA ARG A 284 -4.23 -17.59 2.39
C ARG A 284 -3.76 -18.38 3.59
N LEU A 285 -2.47 -18.31 3.91
CA LEU A 285 -1.92 -18.96 5.10
C LEU A 285 -2.62 -18.48 6.39
N ALA A 286 -2.84 -17.17 6.54
CA ALA A 286 -3.56 -16.63 7.69
C ALA A 286 -4.99 -17.16 7.79
N MET A 287 -5.72 -17.22 6.67
CA MET A 287 -7.07 -17.80 6.60
C MET A 287 -7.07 -19.29 6.95
N ASP A 288 -6.08 -20.05 6.45
CA ASP A 288 -5.92 -21.48 6.73
C ASP A 288 -5.63 -21.76 8.21
N LEU A 289 -4.75 -20.97 8.82
CA LEU A 289 -4.46 -21.05 10.26
C LEU A 289 -5.67 -20.65 11.13
N ARG A 290 -6.61 -19.88 10.57
CA ARG A 290 -7.81 -19.36 11.26
C ARG A 290 -9.13 -19.82 10.64
N ARG A 291 -9.18 -21.06 10.13
CA ARG A 291 -10.39 -21.66 9.50
C ARG A 291 -11.66 -21.61 10.35
N ARG A 292 -11.52 -21.56 11.69
CA ARG A 292 -12.63 -21.49 12.64
C ARG A 292 -13.19 -20.08 12.86
N MET A 293 -12.61 -19.05 12.24
CA MET A 293 -13.10 -17.68 12.30
C MET A 293 -14.38 -17.51 11.45
N PRO A 294 -15.34 -16.66 11.85
CA PRO A 294 -16.54 -16.40 11.05
C PRO A 294 -16.21 -16.04 9.61
N ARG A 295 -17.00 -16.56 8.65
CA ARG A 295 -16.75 -16.41 7.21
C ARG A 295 -16.61 -14.95 6.78
N HIS A 296 -17.43 -14.06 7.34
CA HIS A 296 -17.41 -12.62 7.01
C HIS A 296 -16.14 -11.91 7.50
N LEU A 297 -15.42 -12.49 8.47
CA LEU A 297 -14.14 -11.95 8.97
C LEU A 297 -12.94 -12.59 8.27
N GLN A 298 -13.07 -13.65 7.46
CA GLN A 298 -11.92 -14.43 6.97
C GLN A 298 -10.84 -13.58 6.27
N HIS A 299 -11.21 -12.55 5.51
CA HIS A 299 -10.24 -11.64 4.89
C HIS A 299 -9.47 -10.73 5.89
N LEU A 300 -9.82 -10.76 7.17
CA LEU A 300 -9.12 -10.12 8.29
C LEU A 300 -8.29 -11.11 9.12
N ALA A 301 -8.12 -12.36 8.63
CA ALA A 301 -7.28 -13.33 9.31
C ALA A 301 -5.83 -12.79 9.44
N TRP A 302 -5.23 -13.02 10.61
CA TRP A 302 -3.93 -12.46 10.97
C TRP A 302 -2.88 -13.53 11.26
N LEU A 303 -1.63 -13.12 11.16
CA LEU A 303 -0.46 -13.86 11.61
C LEU A 303 0.06 -13.22 12.90
N ASP A 304 0.41 -14.04 13.89
CA ASP A 304 0.97 -13.55 15.17
C ASP A 304 2.47 -13.34 15.00
N LEU A 305 2.99 -12.19 15.41
CA LEU A 305 4.41 -11.83 15.23
C LEU A 305 5.37 -12.66 16.10
N ASN A 306 4.87 -13.45 17.04
CA ASN A 306 5.67 -14.43 17.79
C ASN A 306 5.75 -15.80 17.10
N THR A 307 5.11 -15.97 15.94
CA THR A 307 5.11 -17.23 15.18
C THR A 307 5.96 -17.11 13.93
N GLU A 308 6.52 -18.24 13.48
CA GLU A 308 7.33 -18.30 12.24
C GLU A 308 6.59 -17.71 11.03
N PRO A 309 5.33 -18.07 10.71
CA PRO A 309 4.57 -17.41 9.63
C PRO A 309 4.47 -15.88 9.77
N GLY A 310 4.30 -15.37 10.99
CA GLY A 310 4.19 -13.93 11.24
C GLY A 310 5.51 -13.20 11.05
N VAL A 311 6.61 -13.78 11.55
CA VAL A 311 7.97 -13.25 11.36
C VAL A 311 8.36 -13.26 9.89
N GLU A 312 8.11 -14.37 9.18
CA GLU A 312 8.36 -14.46 7.75
C GLU A 312 7.60 -13.40 6.96
N TYR A 313 6.27 -13.28 7.17
CA TYR A 313 5.48 -12.27 6.47
C TYR A 313 5.96 -10.85 6.79
N TRP A 314 6.29 -10.57 8.05
CA TRP A 314 6.82 -9.28 8.44
C TRP A 314 8.11 -8.95 7.69
N ASN A 315 9.06 -9.88 7.63
CA ASN A 315 10.32 -9.68 6.92
C ASN A 315 10.10 -9.55 5.40
N ALA A 316 9.23 -10.37 4.82
CA ALA A 316 8.87 -10.28 3.41
C ALA A 316 8.19 -8.94 3.07
N MET A 317 7.26 -8.48 3.91
CA MET A 317 6.61 -7.16 3.78
C MET A 317 7.64 -6.03 3.84
N GLN A 318 8.57 -6.09 4.79
CA GLN A 318 9.66 -5.11 4.94
C GLN A 318 10.58 -5.08 3.70
N LEU A 319 10.94 -6.25 3.16
CA LEU A 319 11.69 -6.35 1.91
C LEU A 319 10.92 -5.75 0.73
N MET A 320 9.62 -6.03 0.61
CA MET A 320 8.76 -5.42 -0.41
C MET A 320 8.65 -3.90 -0.26
N GLY A 321 8.70 -3.39 0.97
CA GLY A 321 8.83 -1.97 1.27
C GLY A 321 10.07 -1.34 0.65
N ARG A 322 11.25 -1.95 0.89
CA ARG A 322 12.52 -1.47 0.34
C ARG A 322 12.60 -1.65 -1.18
N TYR A 323 12.05 -2.75 -1.70
CA TYR A 323 11.95 -2.99 -3.14
C TYR A 323 11.07 -1.95 -3.85
N ALA A 324 9.94 -1.57 -3.26
CA ALA A 324 9.10 -0.51 -3.80
C ALA A 324 9.83 0.84 -3.83
N SER A 325 10.56 1.21 -2.76
CA SER A 325 11.39 2.42 -2.76
C SER A 325 12.46 2.39 -3.87
N ALA A 326 13.19 1.28 -3.98
CA ALA A 326 14.19 1.06 -5.02
C ALA A 326 13.62 1.16 -6.44
N ASN A 327 12.40 0.65 -6.65
CA ASN A 327 11.70 0.72 -7.93
C ASN A 327 11.50 2.18 -8.36
N HIS A 328 11.03 3.03 -7.45
CA HIS A 328 10.86 4.46 -7.72
C HIS A 328 12.19 5.20 -7.88
N GLU A 329 13.19 4.90 -7.04
CA GLU A 329 14.54 5.45 -7.16
C GLU A 329 15.10 5.22 -8.57
N LEU A 330 14.97 4.00 -9.09
CA LEU A 330 15.43 3.67 -10.44
C LEU A 330 14.63 4.34 -11.55
N ILE A 331 13.30 4.44 -11.43
CA ILE A 331 12.47 5.19 -12.40
C ILE A 331 12.98 6.63 -12.51
N HIS A 332 13.11 7.32 -11.37
CA HIS A 332 13.50 8.73 -11.34
C HIS A 332 14.95 8.93 -11.79
N ARG A 333 15.89 8.12 -11.28
CA ARG A 333 17.31 8.19 -11.63
C ARG A 333 17.54 8.00 -13.13
N HIS A 334 16.89 7.00 -13.72
CA HIS A 334 17.08 6.70 -15.14
C HIS A 334 16.48 7.78 -16.04
N ILE A 335 15.27 8.26 -15.71
CA ILE A 335 14.64 9.37 -16.45
C ILE A 335 15.49 10.65 -16.34
N ALA A 336 15.92 11.04 -15.14
CA ALA A 336 16.75 12.22 -14.94
C ALA A 336 18.08 12.12 -15.71
N ARG A 337 18.76 10.97 -15.62
CA ARG A 337 20.00 10.71 -16.36
C ARG A 337 19.81 10.79 -17.88
N ALA A 338 18.74 10.19 -18.42
CA ALA A 338 18.45 10.23 -19.85
C ALA A 338 18.08 11.64 -20.35
N LEU A 339 17.56 12.50 -19.47
CA LEU A 339 17.34 13.91 -19.75
C LEU A 339 18.60 14.77 -19.57
N GLY A 340 19.66 14.24 -18.96
CA GLY A 340 20.83 15.03 -18.55
C GLY A 340 20.50 16.06 -17.48
N ALA A 341 19.55 15.74 -16.59
CA ALA A 341 19.07 16.61 -15.53
C ALA A 341 19.53 16.12 -14.16
N GLU A 342 19.77 17.06 -13.25
CA GLU A 342 20.00 16.83 -11.83
C GLU A 342 18.68 16.86 -11.05
N VAL A 343 18.60 16.04 -10.01
CA VAL A 343 17.48 16.05 -9.06
C VAL A 343 17.79 17.05 -7.95
N ILE A 344 16.95 18.07 -7.82
CA ILE A 344 17.12 19.18 -6.86
C ILE A 344 16.20 19.08 -5.64
N LEU A 345 15.12 18.30 -5.72
CA LEU A 345 14.27 17.92 -4.61
C LEU A 345 13.81 16.48 -4.82
N ASP A 346 13.70 15.71 -3.74
CA ASP A 346 13.17 14.36 -3.73
C ASP A 346 12.24 14.15 -2.53
N VAL A 347 10.99 13.75 -2.79
CA VAL A 347 9.95 13.48 -1.79
C VAL A 347 9.31 12.14 -2.10
N GLU A 348 9.16 11.28 -1.08
CA GLU A 348 8.44 10.01 -1.22
C GLU A 348 7.52 9.69 -0.04
N ASN A 349 6.48 8.90 -0.31
CA ASN A 349 5.56 8.42 0.72
C ASN A 349 4.84 7.14 0.28
N HIS A 350 4.67 6.18 1.18
CA HIS A 350 3.93 4.94 0.95
C HIS A 350 2.66 4.83 1.79
N HIS A 351 1.61 4.24 1.21
CA HIS A 351 0.24 4.30 1.74
C HIS A 351 -0.41 2.93 1.96
N ASN A 352 0.33 1.84 1.72
CA ASN A 352 -0.10 0.45 1.95
C ASN A 352 0.97 -0.29 2.74
N PHE A 353 0.91 -0.26 4.08
CA PHE A 353 1.97 -0.86 4.90
C PHE A 353 1.51 -1.10 6.34
N ALA A 354 2.31 -1.86 7.09
CA ALA A 354 2.18 -1.95 8.53
C ALA A 354 3.48 -1.50 9.22
N TRP A 355 3.35 -0.77 10.31
CA TRP A 355 4.47 -0.28 11.10
C TRP A 355 4.27 -0.64 12.57
N GLU A 356 5.39 -0.84 13.26
CA GLU A 356 5.38 -0.86 14.71
C GLU A 356 5.36 0.59 15.23
N GLU A 357 4.37 0.91 16.06
CA GLU A 357 4.19 2.24 16.65
C GLU A 357 3.86 2.10 18.14
N THR A 358 4.03 3.19 18.88
CA THR A 358 3.55 3.28 20.27
C THR A 358 2.36 4.22 20.32
N HIS A 359 1.20 3.69 20.74
CA HIS A 359 -0.03 4.46 20.95
C HIS A 359 -0.53 4.20 22.36
N ASP A 360 -0.84 5.27 23.10
CA ASP A 360 -1.35 5.18 24.47
C ASP A 360 -0.44 4.36 25.42
N GLY A 361 0.88 4.38 25.17
CA GLY A 361 1.89 3.64 25.93
C GLY A 361 2.02 2.16 25.54
N GLU A 362 1.21 1.65 24.61
CA GLU A 362 1.23 0.29 24.10
C GLU A 362 1.95 0.20 22.75
N ARG A 363 2.80 -0.81 22.59
CA ARG A 363 3.42 -1.14 21.31
C ARG A 363 2.43 -1.91 20.43
N VAL A 364 2.10 -1.35 19.29
CA VAL A 364 1.07 -1.85 18.38
C VAL A 364 1.54 -1.92 16.94
N ILE A 365 0.91 -2.78 16.15
CA ILE A 365 1.12 -2.88 14.71
C ILE A 365 0.02 -2.12 14.00
N VAL A 366 0.37 -1.01 13.35
CA VAL A 366 -0.55 -0.10 12.69
C VAL A 366 -0.56 -0.38 11.20
N HIS A 367 -1.66 -0.96 10.73
CA HIS A 367 -1.94 -1.18 9.32
C HIS A 367 -2.52 0.09 8.73
N ARG A 368 -2.01 0.51 7.57
CA ARG A 368 -2.61 1.57 6.76
C ARG A 368 -2.77 1.07 5.34
N LYS A 369 -3.97 1.24 4.79
CA LYS A 369 -4.31 0.84 3.43
C LYS A 369 -4.98 1.98 2.72
N GLY A 370 -4.30 2.57 1.75
CA GLY A 370 -4.68 3.87 1.21
C GLY A 370 -4.73 4.95 2.28
N ALA A 371 -3.86 4.85 3.29
CA ALA A 371 -3.75 5.83 4.35
C ALA A 371 -2.27 5.98 4.74
N THR A 372 -1.92 7.13 5.32
CA THR A 372 -0.53 7.54 5.47
C THR A 372 -0.19 7.87 6.93
N PRO A 373 1.05 7.62 7.40
CA PRO A 373 1.46 7.98 8.75
C PRO A 373 1.43 9.49 9.00
N ALA A 374 1.12 9.89 10.24
CA ALA A 374 1.19 11.29 10.67
C ALA A 374 2.63 11.73 10.98
N GLY A 375 3.04 12.95 10.62
CA GLY A 375 4.39 13.46 10.91
C GLY A 375 4.56 14.98 10.73
N ARG A 376 5.58 15.56 11.39
CA ARG A 376 5.95 16.99 11.27
C ARG A 376 6.74 17.22 9.98
N GLY A 377 6.06 17.58 8.89
CA GLY A 377 6.69 17.91 7.60
C GLY A 377 6.13 17.16 6.38
N GLY A 378 5.08 16.36 6.55
CA GLY A 378 4.44 15.71 5.42
C GLY A 378 3.69 16.69 4.52
N LEU A 379 3.62 16.43 3.22
CA LEU A 379 2.61 17.00 2.31
C LEU A 379 1.45 16.01 2.24
N GLY A 380 0.27 16.35 2.79
CA GLY A 380 -0.94 15.54 2.72
C GLY A 380 -1.79 15.84 1.48
N VAL A 381 -2.06 14.83 0.67
CA VAL A 381 -2.69 14.96 -0.64
C VAL A 381 -4.10 14.40 -0.59
N ILE A 382 -5.12 15.24 -0.63
CA ILE A 382 -6.53 14.86 -0.58
C ILE A 382 -7.13 14.84 -2.00
N ARG A 383 -7.28 13.68 -2.62
CA ARG A 383 -8.03 13.50 -3.86
C ARG A 383 -9.52 13.50 -3.61
N MET A 384 -10.30 13.68 -4.66
CA MET A 384 -11.75 13.62 -4.72
C MET A 384 -12.13 13.23 -6.15
N SER A 385 -12.79 12.10 -6.36
CA SER A 385 -13.31 11.68 -7.66
C SER A 385 -14.82 11.77 -7.71
N GLY A 386 -15.40 12.22 -8.83
CA GLY A 386 -16.84 12.31 -9.02
C GLY A 386 -17.24 13.46 -9.93
N SER A 387 -18.47 13.45 -10.46
CA SER A 387 -19.00 14.54 -11.31
C SER A 387 -18.83 15.93 -10.67
N ASP A 388 -18.99 16.00 -9.36
CA ASP A 388 -19.04 17.24 -8.57
C ASP A 388 -17.71 17.62 -7.93
N ALA A 389 -16.62 16.88 -8.19
CA ALA A 389 -15.33 17.13 -7.57
C ALA A 389 -14.86 18.59 -7.72
N ARG A 390 -15.08 19.20 -8.89
CA ARG A 390 -14.77 20.63 -9.12
C ARG A 390 -15.61 21.55 -8.24
N ALA A 391 -16.93 21.35 -8.25
CA ALA A 391 -17.87 22.21 -7.52
C ALA A 391 -17.69 22.10 -6.00
N ILE A 392 -17.31 20.92 -5.49
CA ILE A 392 -16.96 20.74 -4.07
C ILE A 392 -15.67 21.50 -3.75
N ALA A 393 -14.64 21.39 -4.60
CA ALA A 393 -13.38 22.11 -4.40
C ALA A 393 -13.57 23.64 -4.43
N GLU A 394 -14.38 24.18 -5.35
CA GLU A 394 -14.73 25.61 -5.42
C GLU A 394 -15.50 26.12 -4.21
N ARG A 395 -16.26 25.26 -3.52
CA ARG A 395 -16.98 25.64 -2.30
C ARG A 395 -16.10 25.65 -1.06
N VAL A 396 -15.09 24.80 -1.02
CA VAL A 396 -14.23 24.62 0.16
C VAL A 396 -12.98 25.48 0.09
N LEU A 397 -12.48 25.71 -1.12
CA LEU A 397 -11.21 26.36 -1.35
C LEU A 397 -11.42 27.75 -1.94
N ARG A 398 -10.64 28.71 -1.46
CA ARG A 398 -10.62 30.06 -1.99
C ARG A 398 -9.49 30.18 -3.00
N PHE A 399 -9.84 30.20 -4.27
CA PHE A 399 -8.87 30.38 -5.34
C PHE A 399 -8.53 31.86 -5.50
N ARG A 400 -7.23 32.19 -5.58
CA ARG A 400 -6.78 33.57 -5.82
C ARG A 400 -7.26 34.13 -7.17
N ARG A 401 -7.52 33.25 -8.13
CA ARG A 401 -8.14 33.53 -9.44
C ARG A 401 -9.10 32.40 -9.78
N PRO A 402 -10.18 32.65 -10.52
CA PRO A 402 -11.08 31.59 -10.96
C PRO A 402 -10.30 30.44 -11.63
N PRO A 403 -10.40 29.20 -11.14
CA PRO A 403 -9.63 28.08 -11.66
C PRO A 403 -10.10 27.73 -13.08
N LEU A 404 -9.16 27.73 -14.03
CA LEU A 404 -9.41 27.26 -15.39
C LEU A 404 -9.28 25.73 -15.43
N TRP A 405 -10.31 25.01 -14.98
CA TRP A 405 -10.37 23.54 -14.88
C TRP A 405 -10.08 22.82 -16.21
N ARG A 406 -8.79 22.73 -16.55
CA ARG A 406 -8.27 22.07 -17.74
C ARG A 406 -7.51 20.82 -17.32
N ALA A 407 -7.38 19.86 -18.23
CA ALA A 407 -6.53 18.71 -17.98
C ALA A 407 -5.13 19.16 -17.56
N TRP A 408 -4.59 18.54 -16.50
CA TRP A 408 -3.21 18.76 -16.04
C TRP A 408 -2.94 20.18 -15.53
N SER A 409 -3.98 20.83 -14.97
CA SER A 409 -3.84 22.13 -14.32
C SER A 409 -3.81 21.99 -12.81
N SER A 410 -2.90 22.74 -12.18
CA SER A 410 -2.81 22.89 -10.73
C SER A 410 -3.02 24.35 -10.36
N PHE A 411 -3.78 24.60 -9.30
CA PHE A 411 -4.10 25.94 -8.82
C PHE A 411 -3.68 26.08 -7.37
N LEU A 412 -3.17 27.24 -6.98
CA LEU A 412 -3.11 27.57 -5.57
C LEU A 412 -4.49 28.01 -5.09
N ALA A 413 -4.91 27.46 -3.95
CA ALA A 413 -6.06 27.94 -3.22
C ALA A 413 -5.76 28.00 -1.73
N GLU A 414 -6.56 28.76 -1.00
CA GLU A 414 -6.56 28.75 0.46
C GLU A 414 -7.66 27.81 0.94
N LEU A 415 -7.30 26.88 1.81
CA LEU A 415 -8.25 26.14 2.60
C LEU A 415 -8.78 27.09 3.69
N ALA A 416 -10.02 27.55 3.54
CA ALA A 416 -10.58 28.58 4.41
C ALA A 416 -11.26 27.99 5.66
N GLY A 417 -10.95 28.62 6.80
CA GLY A 417 -11.60 28.51 8.11
C GLY A 417 -13.07 28.88 8.07
N ALA A 418 -13.83 28.47 9.09
CA ALA A 418 -15.23 28.85 9.26
C ALA A 418 -15.40 30.37 9.51
N ASP A 419 -14.36 31.01 10.03
CA ASP A 419 -14.22 32.45 10.26
C ASP A 419 -13.70 33.21 9.02
N GLY A 420 -13.42 32.50 7.92
CA GLY A 420 -12.82 33.07 6.72
C GLY A 420 -11.31 33.28 6.79
N ALA A 421 -10.63 32.89 7.87
CA ALA A 421 -9.17 32.90 7.92
C ALA A 421 -8.59 31.76 7.07
N ALA A 422 -7.39 31.94 6.48
CA ALA A 422 -6.71 30.85 5.79
C ALA A 422 -6.17 29.85 6.83
N VAL A 423 -6.63 28.60 6.76
CA VAL A 423 -6.15 27.49 7.59
C VAL A 423 -4.93 26.82 6.97
N ASP A 424 -4.91 26.73 5.64
CA ASP A 424 -3.74 26.28 4.90
C ASP A 424 -3.68 26.85 3.47
N GLU A 425 -2.49 26.91 2.89
CA GLU A 425 -2.29 27.12 1.45
C GLU A 425 -2.15 25.75 0.77
N VAL A 426 -2.99 25.48 -0.23
CA VAL A 426 -3.11 24.16 -0.86
C VAL A 426 -2.89 24.22 -2.37
N VAL A 427 -2.36 23.14 -2.93
CA VAL A 427 -2.24 22.95 -4.39
C VAL A 427 -3.35 22.03 -4.85
N VAL A 428 -4.16 22.50 -5.81
CA VAL A 428 -5.35 21.81 -6.32
C VAL A 428 -5.09 21.36 -7.76
N THR A 429 -4.93 20.07 -8.01
CA THR A 429 -4.71 19.49 -9.35
C THR A 429 -5.98 18.86 -9.91
N TYR A 430 -6.28 19.09 -11.19
CA TYR A 430 -7.47 18.56 -11.84
C TYR A 430 -7.17 17.57 -12.97
N PHE A 431 -7.84 16.41 -12.89
CA PHE A 431 -7.81 15.37 -13.90
C PHE A 431 -9.24 15.13 -14.43
N PRO A 432 -9.56 15.60 -15.65
CA PRO A 432 -10.91 15.45 -16.20
C PRO A 432 -11.21 14.02 -16.65
N ALA A 433 -12.47 13.61 -16.48
CA ALA A 433 -13.01 12.44 -17.16
C ALA A 433 -12.97 12.62 -18.70
N PRO A 434 -12.90 11.52 -19.47
CA PRO A 434 -12.72 10.14 -19.04
C PRO A 434 -11.24 9.75 -18.90
N ARG A 435 -10.31 10.71 -19.07
CA ARG A 435 -8.86 10.45 -19.17
C ARG A 435 -8.16 10.46 -17.81
N SER A 436 -8.89 10.73 -16.75
CA SER A 436 -8.47 10.52 -15.37
C SER A 436 -8.37 9.02 -15.06
N TYR A 437 -7.60 8.70 -14.03
CA TYR A 437 -7.41 7.31 -13.60
C TYR A 437 -8.70 6.61 -13.15
N THR A 438 -9.62 7.32 -12.51
CA THR A 438 -10.92 6.76 -12.07
C THR A 438 -11.96 6.74 -13.20
N ALA A 439 -11.62 7.24 -14.39
CA ALA A 439 -12.57 7.60 -15.46
C ALA A 439 -13.62 8.66 -15.06
N GLU A 440 -13.52 9.25 -13.86
CA GLU A 440 -14.36 10.32 -13.32
C GLU A 440 -13.54 11.61 -13.16
N ASN A 441 -14.16 12.77 -13.02
CA ASN A 441 -13.40 13.98 -12.71
C ASN A 441 -12.70 13.82 -11.36
N VAL A 442 -11.38 14.02 -11.30
CA VAL A 442 -10.59 13.96 -10.06
C VAL A 442 -10.03 15.34 -9.74
N VAL A 443 -10.22 15.79 -8.52
CA VAL A 443 -9.53 16.94 -7.93
C VAL A 443 -8.61 16.44 -6.83
N GLU A 444 -7.34 16.79 -6.86
CA GLU A 444 -6.33 16.45 -5.86
C GLU A 444 -5.89 17.71 -5.11
N ILE A 445 -5.90 17.70 -3.78
CA ILE A 445 -5.63 18.85 -2.91
C ILE A 445 -4.43 18.52 -2.04
N SER A 446 -3.24 18.99 -2.42
CA SER A 446 -2.03 18.88 -1.60
C SER A 446 -2.00 20.00 -0.56
N CYS A 447 -2.01 19.64 0.71
CA CYS A 447 -1.98 20.51 1.88
C CYS A 447 -0.84 20.07 2.83
N HIS A 448 -0.57 20.84 3.87
CA HIS A 448 0.36 20.41 4.91
C HIS A 448 -0.19 19.17 5.61
N GLY A 449 0.64 18.14 5.72
CA GLY A 449 0.35 16.82 6.29
C GLY A 449 0.20 16.81 7.82
N SER A 450 -0.01 17.98 8.42
CA SER A 450 -0.46 18.08 9.81
C SER A 450 -1.80 17.37 9.94
N PRO A 451 -1.96 16.42 10.87
CA PRO A 451 -3.24 15.75 11.08
C PRO A 451 -4.40 16.72 11.38
N VAL A 452 -4.09 17.90 11.92
CA VAL A 452 -5.08 18.95 12.19
C VAL A 452 -5.56 19.61 10.89
N VAL A 453 -4.63 19.91 9.98
CA VAL A 453 -4.93 20.50 8.67
C VAL A 453 -5.65 19.51 7.77
N LEU A 454 -5.14 18.27 7.70
CA LEU A 454 -5.78 17.20 6.95
C LEU A 454 -7.20 16.95 7.44
N ARG A 455 -7.39 16.85 8.77
CA ARG A 455 -8.71 16.73 9.38
C ARG A 455 -9.63 17.89 9.00
N PHE A 456 -9.14 19.13 9.09
CA PHE A 456 -9.93 20.31 8.77
C PHE A 456 -10.36 20.31 7.28
N ALA A 457 -9.42 20.03 6.37
CA ALA A 457 -9.69 19.95 4.93
C ALA A 457 -10.78 18.92 4.62
N LEU A 458 -10.65 17.73 5.19
CA LEU A 458 -11.55 16.60 5.00
C LEU A 458 -12.97 16.87 5.53
N GLU A 459 -13.08 17.46 6.73
CA GLU A 459 -14.36 17.83 7.32
C GLU A 459 -15.10 18.84 6.43
N ARG A 460 -14.37 19.81 5.84
CA ARG A 460 -14.95 20.81 4.93
C ARG A 460 -15.36 20.23 3.58
N LEU A 461 -14.53 19.38 2.98
CA LEU A 461 -14.82 18.69 1.71
C LEU A 461 -16.04 17.78 1.82
N ALA A 462 -16.15 17.03 2.91
CA ALA A 462 -17.32 16.18 3.17
C ALA A 462 -18.60 17.00 3.33
N ALA A 463 -18.58 18.06 4.13
CA ALA A 463 -19.75 18.93 4.35
C ALA A 463 -20.20 19.64 3.06
N ALA A 464 -19.25 20.00 2.18
CA ALA A 464 -19.59 20.52 0.87
C ALA A 464 -20.14 19.42 -0.07
N GLY A 465 -19.80 18.14 0.11
CA GLY A 465 -20.38 17.05 -0.68
C GLY A 465 -21.90 16.86 -0.48
N GLU A 466 -22.49 17.39 0.60
CA GLU A 466 -23.92 17.25 0.88
C GLU A 466 -24.77 18.30 0.13
N PRO A 467 -25.92 17.92 -0.46
CA PRO A 467 -26.86 18.88 -1.03
C PRO A 467 -27.55 19.70 0.08
N PRO A 468 -27.87 20.99 -0.17
CA PRO A 468 -28.65 21.78 0.79
C PRO A 468 -30.04 21.14 1.01
N PRO A 469 -30.64 21.29 2.20
CA PRO A 469 -31.86 20.57 2.61
C PRO A 469 -33.12 20.84 1.76
N SER A 470 -33.05 21.66 0.71
CA SER A 470 -34.15 21.97 -0.20
C SER A 470 -34.09 21.27 -1.56
N CYS A 471 -33.05 20.49 -1.86
CA CYS A 471 -32.91 19.83 -3.17
C CYS A 471 -32.74 18.31 -3.01
N ALA A 472 -33.86 17.62 -2.76
CA ALA A 472 -33.92 16.17 -2.86
C ALA A 472 -34.12 15.77 -4.34
N GLY A 473 -33.02 15.52 -5.03
CA GLY A 473 -32.99 15.01 -6.39
C GLY A 473 -31.56 14.90 -6.87
N ASP A 474 -31.10 13.67 -7.10
CA ASP A 474 -29.79 13.24 -7.60
C ASP A 474 -28.67 13.08 -6.55
N LEU A 475 -28.33 11.81 -6.29
CA LEU A 475 -27.25 11.33 -5.43
C LEU A 475 -25.89 11.63 -6.07
N ALA A 476 -25.12 12.54 -5.48
CA ALA A 476 -23.74 12.84 -5.86
C ALA A 476 -22.76 11.79 -5.28
N SER A 477 -21.92 11.20 -6.13
CA SER A 477 -20.88 10.24 -5.74
C SER A 477 -19.50 10.91 -5.81
N GLY A 478 -19.01 11.37 -4.65
CA GLY A 478 -17.68 11.96 -4.50
C GLY A 478 -16.79 11.09 -3.60
N ARG A 479 -15.69 10.50 -4.09
CA ARG A 479 -14.74 9.68 -3.29
C ARG A 479 -13.45 10.44 -3.01
N THR A 480 -13.14 10.73 -1.76
CA THR A 480 -11.93 11.51 -1.37
C THR A 480 -10.67 10.60 -1.30
N PHE A 481 -9.39 11.01 -1.28
CA PHE A 481 -8.23 10.10 -1.03
C PHE A 481 -7.03 10.79 -0.36
N ILE A 482 -6.34 10.29 0.69
CA ILE A 482 -5.23 11.03 1.35
C ILE A 482 -3.81 10.44 1.09
N LEU A 483 -2.80 11.25 0.73
CA LEU A 483 -1.37 10.87 0.72
C LEU A 483 -0.47 11.88 1.47
N SER A 484 0.00 11.61 2.71
CA SER A 484 0.94 12.49 3.44
C SER A 484 2.42 12.13 3.33
N GLY A 485 3.30 13.06 2.92
CA GLY A 485 4.76 12.94 3.01
C GLY A 485 5.27 12.57 4.42
N SER A 486 6.41 11.91 4.57
CA SER A 486 6.99 11.56 5.88
C SER A 486 8.40 12.13 6.05
N PRO A 487 8.81 12.59 7.26
CA PRO A 487 10.19 12.79 7.63
C PRO A 487 10.76 11.45 8.14
N GLY A 488 11.71 10.89 7.39
CA GLY A 488 12.26 9.57 7.69
C GLY A 488 13.45 9.19 6.82
N GLY A 489 14.37 10.12 6.61
CA GLY A 489 15.67 9.87 6.00
C GLY A 489 16.69 10.80 6.63
N ALA A 490 17.77 10.26 7.18
CA ALA A 490 18.86 11.07 7.70
C ALA A 490 19.38 12.00 6.58
N LEU A 491 19.29 13.31 6.77
CA LEU A 491 20.07 14.30 6.04
C LEU A 491 21.55 13.94 6.24
N ARG A 492 22.16 13.29 5.25
CA ARG A 492 23.62 13.19 5.18
C ARG A 492 24.13 14.51 4.59
N PRO A 493 25.03 15.24 5.27
CA PRO A 493 25.67 16.38 4.63
C PRO A 493 26.44 15.90 3.40
N ARG A 494 26.26 16.60 2.27
CA ARG A 494 27.06 16.41 1.05
C ARG A 494 28.55 16.60 1.38
N PRO A 495 29.47 15.74 0.90
CA PRO A 495 30.87 16.10 0.88
C PRO A 495 31.07 17.25 -0.14
N PRO A 496 32.06 18.14 0.08
CA PRO A 496 32.32 19.24 -0.84
C PRO A 496 32.70 18.71 -2.23
N PRO A 497 32.44 19.47 -3.31
CA PRO A 497 32.70 19.03 -4.67
C PRO A 497 34.20 18.80 -4.87
N GLN A 498 34.58 17.54 -5.08
CA GLN A 498 35.93 17.20 -5.52
C GLN A 498 36.09 17.60 -6.99
N ARG A 499 37.10 18.44 -7.25
CA ARG A 499 37.51 18.79 -8.61
C ARG A 499 37.96 17.51 -9.33
N ARG A 500 37.45 17.27 -10.55
CA ARG A 500 37.90 16.18 -11.43
C ARG A 500 39.40 16.33 -11.73
N PRO A 501 40.23 15.28 -11.61
CA PRO A 501 41.53 15.25 -12.26
C PRO A 501 41.37 14.89 -13.75
N PRO A 502 42.30 15.29 -14.63
CA PRO A 502 42.23 14.99 -16.05
C PRO A 502 42.52 13.50 -16.32
N ALA A 503 42.00 13.03 -17.45
CA ALA A 503 41.96 11.63 -17.86
C ALA A 503 43.35 11.02 -18.06
N GLY A 504 43.52 9.78 -17.56
CA GLY A 504 44.54 8.84 -18.04
C GLY A 504 45.38 8.20 -16.93
N GLN A 505 44.92 7.07 -16.39
CA GLN A 505 45.67 5.84 -16.03
C GLN A 505 44.83 4.92 -15.10
N PRO A 506 45.06 3.58 -15.11
CA PRO A 506 44.10 2.59 -14.60
C PRO A 506 44.12 2.44 -13.06
N GLU A 507 42.95 2.16 -12.48
CA GLU A 507 42.75 1.93 -11.04
C GLU A 507 43.48 0.68 -10.53
N PRO A 508 44.11 0.72 -9.33
CA PRO A 508 44.40 -0.48 -8.56
C PRO A 508 43.23 -0.84 -7.63
N ALA A 509 42.95 -2.13 -7.56
CA ALA A 509 41.94 -2.75 -6.69
C ALA A 509 42.12 -2.37 -5.21
N LEU A 510 41.04 -1.94 -4.55
CA LEU A 510 41.01 -1.70 -3.12
C LEU A 510 40.17 -2.78 -2.40
N LEU A 511 40.86 -3.62 -1.63
CA LEU A 511 40.29 -4.46 -0.58
C LEU A 511 39.62 -3.59 0.49
N VAL A 512 38.43 -3.97 0.94
CA VAL A 512 37.77 -3.37 2.11
C VAL A 512 37.56 -4.45 3.18
N GLN A 513 38.21 -4.26 4.33
CA GLN A 513 38.01 -5.02 5.57
C GLN A 513 36.72 -4.59 6.31
N PRO A 514 36.10 -5.46 7.11
CA PRO A 514 34.83 -5.18 7.79
C PRO A 514 35.00 -4.28 9.02
N ALA A 515 34.15 -3.25 9.14
CA ALA A 515 34.10 -2.36 10.30
C ALA A 515 33.37 -3.01 11.49
N GLN A 516 33.99 -2.87 12.65
CA GLN A 516 33.68 -3.48 13.94
C GLN A 516 32.48 -2.86 14.66
N ALA A 517 31.91 -3.68 15.56
CA ALA A 517 30.84 -3.39 16.50
C ALA A 517 31.11 -2.16 17.42
N ALA A 518 30.11 -1.30 17.59
CA ALA A 518 30.12 -0.22 18.56
C ALA A 518 29.42 -0.64 19.87
N ARG A 519 30.20 -0.67 20.95
CA ARG A 519 29.81 -0.88 22.34
C ARG A 519 29.06 0.33 22.93
N SER A 520 28.23 0.03 23.90
CA SER A 520 27.53 0.92 24.82
C SER A 520 28.47 1.83 25.64
N GLN A 521 28.08 3.09 25.84
CA GLN A 521 28.68 3.98 26.83
C GLN A 521 27.65 4.38 27.89
N ARG A 522 28.02 4.13 29.15
CA ARG A 522 27.33 4.53 30.38
C ARG A 522 27.63 6.00 30.68
N LEU A 523 26.63 6.69 31.21
CA LEU A 523 26.69 8.05 31.73
C LEU A 523 27.52 8.11 33.03
N SER A 524 28.44 9.07 33.10
CA SER A 524 29.27 9.41 34.25
C SER A 524 28.65 10.53 35.10
N ALA A 525 28.65 10.35 36.42
CA ALA A 525 28.26 11.34 37.43
C ALA A 525 29.45 12.23 37.85
N PRO A 526 29.22 13.43 38.42
CA PRO A 526 30.29 14.32 38.89
C PRO A 526 30.63 14.11 40.39
N SER A 527 31.87 14.49 40.74
CA SER A 527 32.57 14.17 41.99
C SER A 527 32.55 15.25 43.09
N ALA A 528 32.25 14.80 44.32
CA ALA A 528 32.82 15.08 45.68
C ALA A 528 32.92 16.52 46.25
N PRO A 529 32.90 16.68 47.61
CA PRO A 529 34.17 16.72 48.38
C PRO A 529 34.04 16.05 49.81
N PRO A 530 34.99 16.14 50.79
CA PRO A 530 35.79 14.98 51.23
C PRO A 530 35.92 14.71 52.76
N ARG A 531 36.63 13.60 53.10
CA ARG A 531 37.22 13.16 54.42
C ARG A 531 36.21 12.64 55.48
N ALA A 532 36.47 11.59 56.27
CA ALA A 532 37.67 11.11 56.98
C ALA A 532 37.60 9.57 57.28
N PRO A 533 38.68 8.93 57.80
CA PRO A 533 38.85 7.46 57.82
C PRO A 533 38.48 6.81 59.18
N SER A 534 38.15 5.52 59.20
CA SER A 534 38.76 4.51 60.11
C SER A 534 37.99 3.16 60.22
N ARG A 535 38.79 2.08 60.36
CA ARG A 535 38.53 0.77 61.03
C ARG A 535 37.56 -0.20 60.33
N ARG A 536 38.05 -1.29 59.71
CA ARG A 536 38.45 -2.63 60.23
C ARG A 536 37.30 -3.52 60.74
N CYS A 537 37.01 -4.56 59.93
CA CYS A 537 36.76 -5.99 60.23
C CYS A 537 35.49 -6.42 61.03
N PRO A 538 35.06 -7.70 60.91
CA PRO A 538 35.56 -8.79 60.05
C PRO A 538 34.79 -8.95 58.73
#